data_AF-A0A7J3XKR8-F1
#
_entry.id   AF-A0A7J3XKR8-F1
#
_cell.length_a   1.000
_cell.length_b   1.000
_cell.length_c   1.000
_cell.angle_alpha   90.00
_cell.angle_beta   90.00
_cell.angle_gamma   90.00
#
_symmetry.space_group_name_H-M   'P 1'
#
loop_
_entity.id
_entity.type
_entity.pdbx_description
1 polymer ?
#
loop_
_entity_poly.entity_id
_entity_poly.type
_entity_poly.pdbx_seq_one_letter_code
_entity_poly.pdbx_strand_id
1 'polypeptide(L)'
;MFEWKHEYLPSFREIPEPLAPVIRALERLDNIKYEEIVVKRSKRFERLTGLKLLLNAIEREIIRQPTRYMANYTINSVPVNVIPRVGDPGPCTETLLVFIGSADIFELRLLEAIEHSGALCRNTTKYVIFYALKWDDVVWKRHEQSFKMINVTVFLKPFGRPPARLL
;
A
#
# COMPACT_ATOMS: atom_id res chain seq x y z
N MET A 1 19.00 -6.07 -2.49
CA MET A 1 18.32 -7.28 -3.01
C MET A 1 16.97 -7.33 -2.34
N PHE A 2 15.87 -7.21 -3.10
CA PHE A 2 14.51 -7.32 -2.54
C PHE A 2 14.23 -8.80 -2.32
N GLU A 3 14.16 -9.23 -1.06
CA GLU A 3 13.92 -10.64 -0.72
C GLU A 3 12.44 -10.97 -0.91
N TRP A 4 12.15 -11.71 -1.98
CA TRP A 4 10.87 -12.35 -2.22
C TRP A 4 11.04 -13.84 -1.91
N LYS A 5 10.48 -14.33 -0.79
CA LYS A 5 10.56 -15.75 -0.44
C LYS A 5 9.45 -16.52 -1.15
N HIS A 6 9.77 -17.01 -2.37
CA HIS A 6 9.09 -17.98 -3.25
C HIS A 6 7.54 -18.01 -3.42
N GLU A 7 7.18 -17.95 -4.71
CA GLU A 7 6.14 -18.74 -5.42
C GLU A 7 4.72 -18.82 -4.86
N TYR A 8 4.02 -17.69 -4.83
CA TYR A 8 2.62 -17.63 -5.26
C TYR A 8 2.38 -16.23 -5.85
N LEU A 9 2.32 -16.12 -7.18
CA LEU A 9 1.73 -14.95 -7.83
C LEU A 9 0.26 -15.30 -8.08
N PRO A 10 -0.71 -14.71 -7.35
CA PRO A 10 -2.12 -14.95 -7.59
C PRO A 10 -2.48 -14.64 -9.05
N SER A 11 -3.41 -15.41 -9.61
CA SER A 11 -3.94 -15.18 -10.96
C SER A 11 -4.37 -13.71 -11.12
N PHE A 12 -3.96 -13.07 -12.22
CA PHE A 12 -4.50 -11.78 -12.65
C PHE A 12 -6.03 -11.87 -12.67
N ARG A 13 -6.69 -11.24 -11.69
CA ARG A 13 -8.11 -10.93 -11.74
C ARG A 13 -8.25 -9.45 -12.06
N GLU A 14 -9.30 -9.10 -12.80
CA GLU A 14 -9.60 -7.72 -13.17
C GLU A 14 -9.54 -6.81 -11.93
N ILE A 15 -8.73 -5.75 -12.04
CA ILE A 15 -8.66 -4.71 -11.03
C ILE A 15 -10.00 -3.96 -11.11
N PRO A 16 -10.74 -3.83 -10.01
CA PRO A 16 -11.97 -3.06 -9.99
C PRO A 16 -11.73 -1.66 -10.55
N GLU A 17 -12.64 -1.17 -11.38
CA GLU A 17 -12.54 0.16 -12.00
C GLU A 17 -12.20 1.29 -11.00
N PRO A 18 -12.76 1.31 -9.77
CA PRO A 18 -12.42 2.34 -8.77
C PRO A 18 -10.95 2.34 -8.33
N LEU A 19 -10.25 1.21 -8.44
CA LEU A 19 -8.85 1.06 -8.03
C LEU A 19 -7.86 1.32 -9.15
N ALA A 20 -8.31 1.31 -10.41
CA ALA A 20 -7.43 1.50 -11.55
C ALA A 20 -6.61 2.81 -11.50
N PRO A 21 -7.17 3.97 -11.06
CA PRO A 21 -6.38 5.20 -10.89
C PRO A 21 -5.31 5.08 -9.80
N VAL A 22 -5.60 4.33 -8.73
CA VAL A 22 -4.66 4.14 -7.61
C VAL A 22 -3.51 3.23 -8.03
N ILE A 23 -3.81 2.10 -8.67
CA ILE A 23 -2.78 1.17 -9.16
C ILE A 23 -1.86 1.83 -10.18
N ARG A 24 -2.41 2.55 -11.17
CA ARG A 24 -1.58 3.28 -12.16
C ARG A 24 -0.66 4.30 -11.51
N ALA A 25 -1.10 4.96 -10.44
CA ALA A 25 -0.27 5.89 -9.70
C ALA A 25 0.89 5.18 -8.98
N LEU A 26 0.65 3.99 -8.41
CA LEU A 26 1.70 3.18 -7.80
C LEU A 26 2.70 2.63 -8.83
N GLU A 27 2.25 2.29 -10.03
CA GLU A 27 3.15 1.91 -11.14
C GLU A 27 4.04 3.07 -11.59
N ARG A 28 3.51 4.31 -11.59
CA ARG A 28 4.33 5.51 -11.80
C ARG A 28 5.39 5.69 -10.71
N LEU A 29 5.04 5.39 -9.45
CA LEU A 29 5.98 5.44 -8.32
C LEU A 29 7.10 4.40 -8.49
N ASP A 30 6.77 3.20 -8.95
CA ASP A 30 7.76 2.16 -9.26
C ASP A 30 8.79 2.64 -10.29
N ASN A 31 8.34 3.24 -11.39
CA ASN A 31 9.21 3.72 -12.46
C ASN A 31 10.19 4.80 -11.95
N ILE A 32 9.69 5.77 -11.19
CA ILE A 32 10.52 6.84 -10.61
C ILE A 32 11.58 6.28 -9.66
N LYS A 33 11.20 5.32 -8.79
CA LYS A 33 12.14 4.72 -7.84
C LYS A 33 13.12 3.77 -8.52
N TYR A 34 12.71 3.05 -9.56
CA TYR A 34 13.60 2.23 -10.36
C TYR A 34 14.71 3.08 -10.98
N GLU A 35 14.38 4.23 -11.58
CA GLU A 35 15.36 5.17 -12.12
C GLU A 35 16.33 5.69 -11.05
N GLU A 36 15.83 6.06 -9.87
CA GLU A 36 16.70 6.49 -8.76
C GLU A 36 17.67 5.40 -8.30
N ILE A 37 17.21 4.15 -8.24
CA ILE A 37 18.02 2.99 -7.84
C ILE A 37 19.08 2.66 -8.90
N VAL A 38 18.69 2.71 -10.19
CA VAL A 38 19.59 2.43 -11.32
C VAL A 38 20.64 3.53 -11.48
N VAL A 39 20.25 4.80 -11.31
CA VAL A 39 21.16 5.95 -11.43
C VAL A 39 22.12 6.04 -10.23
N LYS A 40 21.68 5.74 -9.01
CA LYS A 40 22.52 5.79 -7.79
C LYS A 40 23.29 4.50 -7.52
N ARG A 41 23.98 3.98 -8.54
CA ARG A 41 24.72 2.69 -8.62
C ARG A 41 25.73 2.34 -7.51
N SER A 42 25.80 3.05 -6.38
CA SER A 42 26.92 2.93 -5.42
C SER A 42 26.63 3.30 -3.96
N LYS A 43 25.39 3.55 -3.54
CA LYS A 43 25.09 3.76 -2.11
C LYS A 43 24.29 2.58 -1.57
N ARG A 44 24.80 1.97 -0.49
CA ARG A 44 24.11 1.00 0.39
C ARG A 44 22.60 1.20 0.27
N PHE A 45 21.87 0.19 -0.22
CA PHE A 45 20.41 0.23 -0.32
C PHE A 45 19.85 0.75 1.01
N GLU A 46 19.41 2.01 1.00
CA GLU A 46 18.88 2.62 2.20
C GLU A 46 17.65 1.79 2.59
N ARG A 47 17.60 1.34 3.83
CA ARG A 47 16.44 0.61 4.34
C ARG A 47 15.24 1.56 4.29
N LEU A 48 14.34 1.33 3.34
CA LEU A 48 13.14 2.14 3.15
C LEU A 48 12.07 1.65 4.11
N THR A 49 11.50 2.55 4.91
CA THR A 49 10.27 2.32 5.68
C THR A 49 9.06 2.66 4.82
N GLY A 50 7.87 2.17 5.19
CA GLY A 50 6.62 2.54 4.55
C GLY A 50 6.35 4.05 4.63
N LEU A 51 6.78 4.69 5.72
CA LEU A 51 6.69 6.14 5.89
C LEU A 51 7.54 6.88 4.86
N LYS A 52 8.79 6.43 4.64
CA LYS A 52 9.63 7.02 3.59
C LYS A 52 9.01 6.83 2.21
N LEU A 53 8.39 5.68 1.93
CA LEU A 53 7.70 5.47 0.66
C LEU A 53 6.52 6.43 0.47
N LEU A 54 5.68 6.62 1.50
CA LEU A 54 4.58 7.57 1.46
C LEU A 54 5.09 9.00 1.23
N LEU A 55 6.10 9.45 1.99
CA LEU A 55 6.65 10.80 1.84
C LEU A 55 7.21 11.03 0.43
N ASN A 56 7.90 10.04 -0.15
CA ASN A 56 8.35 10.12 -1.54
C ASN A 56 7.15 10.22 -2.51
N ALA A 57 6.08 9.47 -2.28
CA ALA A 57 4.89 9.54 -3.14
C ALA A 57 4.20 10.90 -3.04
N ILE A 58 4.26 11.56 -1.89
CA ILE A 58 3.76 12.92 -1.67
C ILE A 58 4.65 13.95 -2.38
N GLU A 59 5.96 13.88 -2.17
CA GLU A 59 6.95 14.79 -2.79
C GLU A 59 6.88 14.74 -4.34
N ARG A 60 6.54 13.57 -4.89
CA ARG A 60 6.37 13.36 -6.33
C ARG A 60 4.96 13.64 -6.84
N GLU A 61 4.08 14.20 -6.01
CA GLU A 61 2.69 14.52 -6.32
C GLU A 61 1.84 13.33 -6.82
N ILE A 62 2.26 12.10 -6.50
CA ILE A 62 1.50 10.88 -6.79
C ILE A 62 0.34 10.76 -5.81
N ILE A 63 0.63 11.08 -4.54
CA ILE A 63 -0.37 11.23 -3.49
C ILE A 63 -0.42 12.69 -3.11
N ARG A 64 -1.60 13.30 -3.21
CA ARG A 64 -1.81 14.66 -2.71
C ARG A 64 -2.23 14.59 -1.26
N GLN A 65 -1.45 15.25 -0.41
CA GLN A 65 -1.80 15.44 1.00
C GLN A 65 -3.00 16.38 1.11
N PRO A 66 -3.89 16.18 2.10
CA PRO A 66 -4.96 17.14 2.39
C PRO A 66 -4.41 18.54 2.66
N THR A 67 -4.90 19.54 1.93
CA THR A 67 -4.57 20.96 2.12
C THR A 67 -5.43 21.65 3.18
N ARG A 68 -6.44 20.95 3.70
CA ARG A 68 -7.38 21.44 4.71
C ARG A 68 -7.53 20.43 5.84
N TYR A 69 -7.83 20.93 7.04
CA TYR A 69 -8.21 20.11 8.18
C TYR A 69 -9.39 19.20 7.80
N MET A 70 -9.32 17.92 8.16
CA MET A 70 -10.32 16.88 7.81
C MET A 70 -10.49 16.56 6.31
N ALA A 71 -9.48 16.78 5.47
CA ALA A 71 -9.47 16.24 4.11
C ALA A 71 -8.74 14.89 4.03
N ASN A 72 -9.06 14.08 3.02
CA ASN A 72 -8.38 12.82 2.75
C ASN A 72 -7.18 12.99 1.83
N TYR A 73 -6.26 12.03 1.88
CA TYR A 73 -5.29 11.86 0.82
C TYR A 73 -6.02 11.56 -0.48
N THR A 74 -5.50 12.05 -1.60
CA THR A 74 -6.05 11.73 -2.92
C THR A 74 -4.99 11.21 -3.86
N ILE A 75 -5.37 10.21 -4.67
CA ILE A 75 -4.55 9.63 -5.72
C ILE A 75 -5.37 9.70 -7.00
N ASN A 76 -4.96 10.53 -7.97
CA ASN A 76 -5.76 10.79 -9.17
C ASN A 76 -7.24 11.10 -8.85
N SER A 77 -7.46 11.99 -7.86
CA SER A 77 -8.78 12.37 -7.33
C SER A 77 -9.57 11.29 -6.58
N VAL A 78 -9.02 10.08 -6.40
CA VAL A 78 -9.62 9.03 -5.57
C VAL A 78 -9.22 9.26 -4.11
N PRO A 79 -10.17 9.45 -3.18
CA PRO A 79 -9.85 9.58 -1.77
C PRO A 79 -9.38 8.25 -1.19
N VAL A 80 -8.27 8.29 -0.45
CA VAL A 80 -7.68 7.11 0.20
C VAL A 80 -7.30 7.42 1.64
N ASN A 81 -7.38 6.42 2.50
CA ASN A 81 -6.65 6.42 3.77
C ASN A 81 -5.29 5.77 3.56
N VAL A 82 -4.27 6.19 4.31
CA VAL A 82 -2.90 5.70 4.16
C VAL A 82 -2.33 5.19 5.48
N ILE A 83 -1.57 4.09 5.41
CA ILE A 83 -0.75 3.56 6.49
C ILE A 83 0.71 3.44 5.99
N PRO A 84 1.74 3.87 6.74
CA PRO A 84 1.61 4.65 7.98
C PRO A 84 1.01 6.02 7.71
N ARG A 85 0.41 6.61 8.74
CA ARG A 85 -0.22 7.92 8.66
C ARG A 85 0.81 9.05 8.73
N VAL A 86 0.57 10.12 7.98
CA VAL A 86 1.19 11.43 8.18
C VAL A 86 0.07 12.45 8.45
N GLY A 87 0.26 13.35 9.43
CA GLY A 87 -0.75 14.34 9.79
C GLY A 87 -2.05 13.77 10.39
N ASP A 88 -3.12 14.55 10.31
CA ASP A 88 -4.38 14.30 11.01
C ASP A 88 -5.33 13.33 10.27
N PRO A 89 -6.32 12.74 10.99
CA PRO A 89 -7.41 12.01 10.35
C PRO A 89 -8.24 12.83 9.40
N GLY A 90 -8.40 12.32 8.18
CA GLY A 90 -9.55 12.62 7.35
C GLY A 90 -10.70 11.63 7.58
N PRO A 91 -11.85 11.84 6.91
CA PRO A 91 -12.99 10.92 6.89
C PRO A 91 -12.61 9.52 6.41
N CYS A 92 -13.36 8.50 6.84
CA CYS A 92 -13.18 7.15 6.32
C CYS A 92 -13.40 7.08 4.80
N THR A 93 -12.61 6.24 4.14
CA THR A 93 -12.65 6.05 2.68
C THR A 93 -12.84 4.58 2.33
N GLU A 94 -13.29 4.32 1.10
CA GLU A 94 -13.45 2.95 0.61
C GLU A 94 -12.11 2.23 0.37
N THR A 95 -11.02 2.99 0.21
CA THR A 95 -9.70 2.44 -0.15
C THR A 95 -8.67 2.77 0.92
N LEU A 96 -8.08 1.74 1.51
CA LEU A 96 -6.93 1.83 2.39
C LEU A 96 -5.66 1.44 1.63
N LEU A 97 -4.70 2.34 1.55
CA LEU A 97 -3.38 2.09 0.96
C LEU A 97 -2.34 1.92 2.07
N VAL A 98 -1.66 0.77 2.09
CA VAL A 98 -0.68 0.41 3.11
C VAL A 98 0.70 0.31 2.45
N PHE A 99 1.59 1.21 2.84
CA PHE A 99 3.00 1.21 2.43
C PHE A 99 3.81 0.30 3.34
N ILE A 100 4.51 -0.66 2.73
CA ILE A 100 5.37 -1.61 3.44
C ILE A 100 6.80 -1.49 2.91
N GLY A 101 7.64 -0.89 3.75
CA GLY A 101 9.08 -0.75 3.60
C GLY A 101 9.84 -2.07 3.74
N SER A 102 11.03 -2.17 3.18
CA SER A 102 11.96 -3.26 3.50
C SER A 102 12.36 -3.27 4.99
N ALA A 103 12.34 -2.09 5.63
CA ALA A 103 12.68 -1.89 7.03
C ALA A 103 11.51 -2.10 8.02
N ASP A 104 10.26 -2.16 7.54
CA ASP A 104 9.09 -2.21 8.42
C ASP A 104 8.93 -3.58 9.08
N ILE A 105 8.25 -3.67 10.22
CA ILE A 105 7.78 -4.96 10.73
C ILE A 105 6.50 -5.32 9.95
N PHE A 106 6.56 -6.36 9.11
CA PHE A 106 5.47 -6.71 8.20
C PHE A 106 4.17 -7.01 8.95
N GLU A 107 4.26 -7.81 10.01
CA GLU A 107 3.10 -8.17 10.85
C GLU A 107 2.45 -6.94 11.49
N LEU A 108 3.24 -5.96 11.92
CA LEU A 108 2.71 -4.71 12.47
C LEU A 108 1.85 -3.96 11.44
N ARG A 109 2.32 -3.84 10.19
CA ARG A 109 1.56 -3.18 9.10
C ARG A 109 0.27 -3.92 8.75
N LEU A 110 0.27 -5.26 8.85
CA LEU A 110 -0.95 -6.05 8.69
C LEU A 110 -1.94 -5.78 9.82
N LEU A 111 -1.48 -5.79 11.07
CA LEU A 111 -2.33 -5.55 12.24
C LEU A 111 -2.94 -4.14 12.21
N GLU A 112 -2.15 -3.12 11.85
CA GLU A 112 -2.66 -1.76 11.65
C GLU A 112 -3.72 -1.70 10.55
N ALA A 113 -3.54 -2.44 9.45
CA ALA A 113 -4.53 -2.51 8.37
C ALA A 113 -5.83 -3.20 8.81
N ILE A 114 -5.73 -4.25 9.63
CA ILE A 114 -6.85 -4.97 10.23
C ILE A 114 -7.62 -4.05 11.18
N GLU A 115 -6.91 -3.37 12.08
CA GLU A 115 -7.52 -2.42 13.02
C GLU A 115 -8.21 -1.28 12.27
N HIS A 116 -7.55 -0.70 11.26
CA HIS A 116 -8.12 0.39 10.48
C HIS A 116 -9.39 -0.04 9.74
N SER A 117 -9.34 -1.15 9.01
CA SER A 117 -10.49 -1.62 8.21
C SER A 117 -11.61 -2.24 9.04
N GLY A 118 -11.28 -2.91 10.15
CA GLY A 118 -12.22 -3.65 10.99
C GLY A 118 -12.81 -2.84 12.15
N ALA A 119 -12.07 -1.87 12.69
CA ALA A 119 -12.51 -1.07 13.84
C ALA A 119 -12.72 0.41 13.46
N LEU A 120 -11.70 1.08 12.90
CA LEU A 120 -11.76 2.54 12.70
C LEU A 120 -12.70 2.95 11.56
N CYS A 121 -12.58 2.31 10.40
CA CYS A 121 -13.36 2.57 9.20
C CYS A 121 -14.25 1.38 8.82
N ARG A 122 -14.78 0.71 9.85
CA ARG A 122 -15.69 -0.42 9.74
C ARG A 122 -16.87 -0.08 8.81
N ASN A 123 -17.23 -1.04 7.95
CA ASN A 123 -18.30 -0.92 6.94
C ASN A 123 -18.09 0.18 5.88
N THR A 124 -16.98 0.93 5.93
CA THR A 124 -16.63 1.95 4.92
C THR A 124 -15.54 1.47 4.00
N THR A 125 -14.43 0.97 4.57
CA THR A 125 -13.32 0.41 3.78
C THR A 125 -13.76 -0.86 3.07
N LYS A 126 -13.62 -0.90 1.75
CA LYS A 126 -13.95 -2.04 0.88
C LYS A 126 -12.70 -2.68 0.29
N TYR A 127 -11.67 -1.87 0.08
CA TYR A 127 -10.43 -2.28 -0.57
C TYR A 127 -9.22 -1.97 0.31
N VAL A 128 -8.34 -2.95 0.46
CA VAL A 128 -7.02 -2.77 1.07
C VAL A 128 -5.96 -3.07 0.03
N ILE A 129 -5.07 -2.11 -0.24
CA ILE A 129 -3.96 -2.24 -1.17
C ILE A 129 -2.66 -2.21 -0.37
N PHE A 130 -1.90 -3.29 -0.41
CA PHE A 130 -0.53 -3.34 0.12
C PHE A 130 0.46 -2.97 -0.98
N TYR A 131 1.07 -1.79 -0.90
CA TYR A 131 2.22 -1.43 -1.73
C TYR A 131 3.51 -1.81 -1.01
N ALA A 132 4.18 -2.86 -1.48
CA ALA A 132 5.15 -3.58 -0.66
C ALA A 132 6.49 -3.82 -1.36
N LEU A 133 7.59 -3.46 -0.68
CA LEU A 133 8.96 -3.82 -1.06
C LEU A 133 9.36 -5.21 -0.55
N LYS A 134 8.60 -5.76 0.41
CA LYS A 134 8.76 -7.10 0.96
C LYS A 134 7.41 -7.70 1.33
N TRP A 135 7.33 -9.02 1.29
CA TRP A 135 6.12 -9.75 1.61
C TRP A 135 6.47 -11.05 2.33
N ASP A 136 5.68 -11.42 3.34
CA ASP A 136 5.85 -12.68 4.08
C ASP A 136 4.54 -13.46 4.02
N ASP A 137 4.51 -14.49 3.18
CA ASP A 137 3.31 -15.30 2.95
C ASP A 137 2.89 -16.09 4.19
N VAL A 138 3.82 -16.50 5.04
CA VAL A 138 3.51 -17.24 6.28
C VAL A 138 2.77 -16.33 7.23
N VAL A 139 3.25 -15.09 7.41
CA VAL A 139 2.58 -14.09 8.25
C VAL A 139 1.24 -13.69 7.63
N TRP A 140 1.18 -13.44 6.32
CA TRP A 140 -0.09 -13.15 5.63
C TRP A 140 -1.13 -14.25 5.88
N LYS A 141 -0.77 -15.53 5.70
CA LYS A 141 -1.69 -16.66 5.89
C LYS A 141 -2.25 -16.76 7.31
N ARG A 142 -1.48 -16.38 8.33
CA ARG A 142 -1.96 -16.33 9.72
C ARG A 142 -3.07 -15.30 9.93
N HIS A 143 -3.04 -14.20 9.18
CA HIS A 143 -3.92 -13.05 9.33
C HIS A 143 -4.99 -12.92 8.22
N GLU A 144 -4.92 -13.73 7.15
CA GLU A 144 -5.84 -13.72 6.01
C GLU A 144 -7.31 -13.83 6.45
N GLN A 145 -7.59 -14.68 7.45
CA GLN A 145 -8.94 -14.88 7.96
C GLN A 145 -9.55 -13.61 8.57
N SER A 146 -8.74 -12.74 9.17
CA SER A 146 -9.19 -11.46 9.72
C SER A 146 -9.76 -10.56 8.63
N PHE A 147 -9.08 -10.45 7.48
CA PHE A 147 -9.57 -9.67 6.34
C PHE A 147 -10.85 -10.26 5.73
N LYS A 148 -10.97 -11.60 5.68
CA LYS A 148 -12.21 -12.27 5.25
C LYS A 148 -13.38 -11.94 6.16
N MET A 149 -13.18 -11.96 7.48
CA MET A 149 -14.23 -11.63 8.45
C MET A 149 -14.65 -10.16 8.39
N ILE A 150 -13.74 -9.25 8.05
CA ILE A 150 -14.03 -7.82 7.85
C ILE A 150 -14.75 -7.57 6.51
N ASN A 151 -14.76 -8.57 5.61
CA ASN A 151 -15.38 -8.50 4.27
C ASN A 151 -14.76 -7.41 3.38
N VAL A 152 -13.43 -7.36 3.33
CA VAL A 152 -12.67 -6.48 2.43
C VAL A 152 -11.97 -7.27 1.33
N THR A 153 -11.87 -6.65 0.15
CA THR A 153 -11.07 -7.17 -0.97
C THR A 153 -9.63 -6.69 -0.80
N VAL A 154 -8.66 -7.59 -0.92
CA VAL A 154 -7.25 -7.28 -0.66
C VAL A 154 -6.42 -7.42 -1.91
N PHE A 155 -5.64 -6.40 -2.23
CA PHE A 155 -4.68 -6.38 -3.33
C PHE A 155 -3.26 -6.24 -2.78
N LEU A 156 -2.35 -6.99 -3.37
CA LEU A 156 -0.92 -6.78 -3.24
C LEU A 156 -0.42 -6.10 -4.50
N LYS A 157 0.23 -4.94 -4.35
CA LYS A 157 1.02 -4.31 -5.41
C LYS A 157 2.50 -4.41 -5.01
N PRO A 158 3.21 -5.46 -5.44
CA PRO A 158 4.65 -5.56 -5.24
C PRO A 158 5.38 -4.41 -5.93
N PHE A 159 6.47 -3.93 -5.35
CA PHE A 159 7.36 -2.99 -6.02
C PHE A 159 7.90 -3.60 -7.32
N GLY A 160 7.69 -2.91 -8.44
CA GLY A 160 8.21 -3.30 -9.76
C GLY A 160 7.60 -4.57 -10.34
N ARG A 161 6.48 -5.07 -9.80
CA ARG A 161 5.73 -6.19 -10.39
C ARG A 161 4.25 -5.85 -10.53
N PRO A 162 3.50 -6.56 -11.39
CA PRO A 162 2.07 -6.33 -11.50
C PRO A 162 1.32 -6.59 -10.19
N PRO A 163 0.18 -5.91 -9.96
CA PRO A 163 -0.67 -6.18 -8.81
C PRO A 163 -1.31 -7.56 -8.89
N ALA A 164 -1.62 -8.12 -7.73
CA ALA A 164 -2.33 -9.37 -7.59
C ALA A 164 -3.44 -9.24 -6.54
N ARG A 165 -4.59 -9.85 -6.81
CA ARG A 165 -5.68 -9.94 -5.85
C ARG A 165 -5.43 -11.12 -4.90
N LEU A 166 -5.45 -10.86 -3.59
CA LEU A 166 -5.27 -11.87 -2.55
C LEU A 166 -6.60 -12.41 -2.03
N LEU A 167 -7.62 -11.55 -1.92
CA LEU A 167 -8.99 -11.85 -1.46
C LEU A 167 -10.00 -11.14 -2.36
#